data_AF-A0A1G0CWG0-F1
#
_entry.id   AF-A0A1G0CWG0-F1
#
_cell.length_a   1.000
_cell.length_b   1.000
_cell.length_c   1.000
_cell.angle_alpha   90.00
_cell.angle_beta   90.00
_cell.angle_gamma   90.00
#
_symmetry.space_group_name_H-M   'P 1'
#
loop_
_entity.id
_entity.type
_entity.pdbx_description
1 polymer ?
#
loop_
_entity_poly.entity_id
_entity_poly.type
_entity_poly.pdbx_seq_one_letter_code
_entity_poly.pdbx_strand_id
1 'polypeptide(L)'
;MDRNESVLRELNLYPQWVRKEQPADESRGTACRADAGTEASCAPAVDTSAAEADIQRMGIAQPVLSADEGLNPSYASSPAEGRLGGGVADTQQLAVAQPAPSADEAFAPSGMPVEAESAAGVASEEPNREQLIAKLGWPELKAMVRDCTACRLRAGCTQTVFGIGNQQADWLFVGEGPGADEDARGEPFVGEAGKLLDNMLLALKLKRGNNVYIANVVKCRPSADAAGKQLPPRSDEIATCFPYLQRQIQLIQPKVIVALGKTAATALLKTGDVALGSLRGTVHDLNGIPLIVTYHPAYLLRSPLEKAHAWQDLCLAQHTMRDKYAL
;
A
#
# COMPACT_ATOMS: atom_id res chain seq x y z
N MET A 1 -17.69 28.72 25.92
CA MET A 1 -16.75 28.56 24.79
C MET A 1 -15.76 27.49 25.19
N ASP A 2 -15.76 26.38 24.48
CA ASP A 2 -14.92 25.22 24.80
C ASP A 2 -13.45 25.59 24.59
N ARG A 3 -12.57 25.31 25.57
CA ARG A 3 -11.16 25.73 25.53
C ARG A 3 -10.40 25.17 24.32
N ASN A 4 -10.87 24.04 23.80
CA ASN A 4 -10.32 23.42 22.60
C ASN A 4 -10.64 24.21 21.32
N GLU A 5 -11.74 24.96 21.31
CA GLU A 5 -12.16 25.70 20.12
C GLU A 5 -11.31 26.94 19.85
N SER A 6 -10.88 27.64 20.91
CA SER A 6 -10.03 28.83 20.81
C SER A 6 -8.63 28.49 20.29
N VAL A 7 -8.05 27.37 20.75
CA VAL A 7 -6.73 26.90 20.30
C VAL A 7 -6.75 26.54 18.82
N LEU A 8 -7.82 25.90 18.34
CA LEU A 8 -7.96 25.54 16.92
C LEU A 8 -8.14 26.77 16.01
N ARG A 9 -8.72 27.86 16.52
CA ARG A 9 -8.83 29.13 15.80
C ARG A 9 -7.49 29.87 15.73
N GLU A 10 -6.72 29.89 16.82
CA GLU A 10 -5.38 30.51 16.84
C GLU A 10 -4.40 29.79 15.91
N LEU A 11 -4.51 28.46 15.80
CA LEU A 11 -3.68 27.64 14.91
C LEU A 11 -4.20 27.57 13.47
N ASN A 12 -5.30 28.27 13.15
CA ASN A 12 -5.92 28.27 11.82
C ASN A 12 -6.32 26.87 11.30
N LEU A 13 -6.60 25.94 12.22
CA LEU A 13 -6.99 24.54 11.94
C LEU A 13 -8.50 24.31 12.08
N TYR A 14 -9.27 25.38 12.24
CA TYR A 14 -10.71 25.31 12.40
C TYR A 14 -11.42 25.11 11.05
N PRO A 15 -12.45 24.24 10.96
CA PRO A 15 -13.18 24.02 9.71
C PRO A 15 -13.93 25.29 9.30
N GLN A 16 -13.49 25.93 8.21
CA GLN A 16 -14.22 27.01 7.57
C GLN A 16 -15.25 26.43 6.61
N TRP A 17 -16.52 26.47 7.01
CA TRP A 17 -17.64 26.11 6.14
C TRP A 17 -17.93 27.27 5.19
N VAL A 18 -17.42 27.19 3.96
CA VAL A 18 -17.76 28.13 2.89
C VAL A 18 -19.02 27.61 2.18
N ARG A 19 -20.09 28.42 2.14
CA ARG A 19 -21.26 28.10 1.31
C ARG A 19 -20.87 28.14 -0.16
N LYS A 20 -21.15 27.06 -0.88
CA LYS A 20 -20.97 26.96 -2.33
C LYS A 20 -21.89 27.98 -3.03
N GLU A 21 -21.29 28.82 -3.85
CA GLU A 21 -21.85 29.99 -4.53
C GLU A 21 -23.25 29.79 -5.12
N GLN A 22 -24.11 30.80 -5.00
CA GLN A 22 -25.27 31.02 -5.87
C GLN A 22 -24.93 32.12 -6.88
N PRO A 23 -25.46 32.02 -8.12
CA PRO A 23 -25.01 32.82 -9.25
C PRO A 23 -25.52 34.27 -9.18
N ALA A 24 -24.76 35.18 -9.80
CA ALA A 24 -25.14 36.58 -9.98
C ALA A 24 -26.35 36.67 -10.92
N ASP A 25 -27.42 37.35 -10.48
CA ASP A 25 -28.53 37.76 -11.34
C ASP A 25 -28.44 39.27 -11.58
N GLU A 26 -28.21 39.61 -12.85
CA GLU A 26 -28.28 40.95 -13.40
C GLU A 26 -29.75 41.30 -13.69
N SER A 27 -30.33 42.27 -12.99
CA SER A 27 -31.29 43.19 -13.61
C SER A 27 -31.69 44.35 -12.70
N ARG A 28 -31.24 45.56 -13.07
CA ARG A 28 -32.06 46.79 -13.17
C ARG A 28 -31.16 47.95 -13.61
N GLY A 29 -31.20 48.26 -14.89
CA GLY A 29 -30.66 49.52 -15.40
C GLY A 29 -31.58 50.69 -15.06
N THR A 30 -31.01 51.89 -14.94
CA THR A 30 -31.56 53.16 -15.48
C THR A 30 -30.42 54.19 -15.52
N ALA A 31 -30.46 55.04 -16.54
CA ALA A 31 -29.38 55.84 -17.08
C ALA A 31 -29.16 57.24 -16.43
N CYS A 32 -28.05 57.86 -16.85
CA CYS A 32 -27.76 59.30 -17.04
C CYS A 32 -26.92 60.07 -15.99
N ARG A 33 -25.63 60.24 -16.37
CA ARG A 33 -24.73 61.43 -16.32
C ARG A 33 -24.70 62.34 -15.08
N ALA A 34 -23.53 62.48 -14.43
CA ALA A 34 -22.54 63.57 -14.59
C ALA A 34 -21.52 63.61 -13.42
N ASP A 35 -20.40 64.29 -13.68
CA ASP A 35 -19.11 64.40 -12.97
C ASP A 35 -19.01 64.60 -11.43
N ALA A 36 -17.79 64.25 -10.96
CA ALA A 36 -16.97 64.87 -9.91
C ALA A 36 -17.04 64.37 -8.44
N GLY A 37 -15.83 64.07 -7.91
CA GLY A 37 -15.40 64.53 -6.59
C GLY A 37 -15.51 63.58 -5.39
N THR A 38 -14.33 63.12 -4.94
CA THR A 38 -13.85 63.16 -3.54
C THR A 38 -14.61 62.42 -2.41
N GLU A 39 -13.88 61.46 -1.85
CA GLU A 39 -13.73 61.03 -0.44
C GLU A 39 -14.90 61.05 0.58
N ALA A 40 -14.99 59.88 1.22
CA ALA A 40 -15.07 59.66 2.67
C ALA A 40 -16.42 59.68 3.41
N SER A 41 -16.49 58.69 4.31
CA SER A 41 -16.90 58.81 5.70
C SER A 41 -18.32 58.37 6.09
N CYS A 42 -18.28 57.39 7.00
CA CYS A 42 -19.13 57.20 8.18
C CYS A 42 -20.60 56.75 8.04
N ALA A 43 -20.85 55.65 8.77
CA ALA A 43 -22.09 55.17 9.41
C ALA A 43 -22.99 56.30 9.97
N PRO A 44 -24.28 56.09 10.35
CA PRO A 44 -24.90 54.87 10.93
C PRO A 44 -26.33 54.61 10.36
N ALA A 45 -27.16 53.66 10.80
CA ALA A 45 -27.91 53.65 12.05
C ALA A 45 -28.81 52.40 12.12
N VAL A 46 -29.07 51.99 13.36
CA VAL A 46 -29.93 50.89 13.78
C VAL A 46 -31.39 51.27 13.58
N ASP A 47 -32.23 50.32 13.15
CA ASP A 47 -33.65 50.35 13.50
C ASP A 47 -34.18 48.95 13.79
N THR A 48 -35.00 48.89 14.83
CA THR A 48 -35.51 47.72 15.54
C THR A 48 -37.02 47.62 15.36
N SER A 49 -37.53 46.46 14.93
CA SER A 49 -38.85 45.87 15.32
C SER A 49 -39.07 44.60 14.49
N ALA A 50 -39.20 43.44 15.14
CA ALA A 50 -40.47 42.77 15.52
C ALA A 50 -41.25 42.23 14.28
N ALA A 51 -41.75 41.00 14.18
CA ALA A 51 -41.85 39.88 15.10
C ALA A 51 -42.15 38.59 14.29
N GLU A 52 -41.72 37.46 14.83
CA GLU A 52 -42.39 36.15 14.97
C GLU A 52 -43.38 35.64 13.89
N ALA A 53 -43.10 34.44 13.34
CA ALA A 53 -44.06 33.31 13.33
C ALA A 53 -43.44 31.99 12.79
N ASP A 54 -43.81 30.91 13.47
CA ASP A 54 -43.91 29.50 13.05
C ASP A 54 -42.69 28.58 12.88
N ILE A 55 -42.43 27.83 13.97
CA ILE A 55 -41.76 26.52 13.99
C ILE A 55 -42.76 25.48 14.53
N GLN A 56 -43.28 24.60 13.67
CA GLN A 56 -43.66 23.24 14.08
C GLN A 56 -43.90 22.31 12.87
N ARG A 57 -42.92 21.45 12.55
CA ARG A 57 -43.19 20.08 12.09
C ARG A 57 -41.95 19.17 12.17
N MET A 58 -41.95 18.31 13.19
CA MET A 58 -41.45 16.92 13.24
C MET A 58 -39.95 16.67 12.89
N GLY A 59 -39.08 16.09 13.70
CA GLY A 59 -39.17 15.43 15.00
C GLY A 59 -37.82 14.72 15.26
N ILE A 60 -37.08 15.16 16.27
CA ILE A 60 -35.80 14.54 16.67
C ILE A 60 -35.95 14.06 18.12
N ALA A 61 -35.71 12.76 18.32
CA ALA A 61 -35.65 12.12 19.62
C ALA A 61 -34.32 12.45 20.33
N GLN A 62 -34.41 12.80 21.62
CA GLN A 62 -33.27 13.05 22.50
C GLN A 62 -32.75 11.75 23.12
N PRO A 63 -31.43 11.64 23.43
CA PRO A 63 -30.93 10.65 24.36
C PRO A 63 -30.85 11.22 25.79
N VAL A 64 -31.29 10.40 26.74
CA VAL A 64 -31.21 10.62 28.19
C VAL A 64 -29.79 10.41 28.71
N LEU A 65 -29.33 11.34 29.54
CA LEU A 65 -28.12 11.25 30.37
C LEU A 65 -28.50 10.78 31.78
N SER A 66 -27.71 9.87 32.33
CA SER A 66 -27.60 9.66 33.78
C SER A 66 -26.14 9.42 34.15
N ALA A 67 -25.63 10.26 35.05
CA ALA A 67 -24.46 10.05 35.90
C ALA A 67 -24.70 8.84 36.84
N ASP A 68 -23.72 8.17 37.45
CA ASP A 68 -22.66 8.73 38.28
C ASP A 68 -21.58 7.66 38.60
N GLU A 69 -20.40 8.15 39.02
CA GLU A 69 -19.35 7.52 39.87
C GLU A 69 -18.73 6.17 39.41
N GLY A 70 -17.42 5.93 39.35
CA GLY A 70 -16.24 6.49 40.01
C GLY A 70 -15.23 5.33 40.21
N LEU A 71 -13.93 5.64 40.18
CA LEU A 71 -12.77 4.84 40.68
C LEU A 71 -12.12 3.77 39.75
N ASN A 72 -10.95 4.18 39.24
CA ASN A 72 -9.73 3.47 38.78
C ASN A 72 -9.23 2.30 39.71
N PRO A 73 -8.08 1.64 39.44
CA PRO A 73 -7.52 1.00 38.22
C PRO A 73 -6.88 -0.40 38.57
N SER A 74 -5.94 -0.91 37.75
CA SER A 74 -5.03 -2.10 37.92
C SER A 74 -5.60 -3.46 37.49
N TYR A 75 -4.92 -4.40 36.82
CA TYR A 75 -3.52 -4.88 36.78
C TYR A 75 -3.22 -5.39 35.34
N ALA A 76 -2.05 -5.24 34.70
CA ALA A 76 -0.73 -5.82 34.96
C ALA A 76 -0.66 -7.37 35.01
N SER A 77 0.18 -7.90 34.10
CA SER A 77 1.00 -9.14 34.15
C SER A 77 0.38 -10.55 33.99
N SER A 78 0.81 -11.20 32.89
CA SER A 78 1.15 -12.64 32.72
C SER A 78 2.12 -13.17 33.82
N PRO A 79 2.56 -14.46 33.91
CA PRO A 79 2.48 -15.58 32.94
C PRO A 79 2.20 -17.00 33.51
N ALA A 80 1.97 -17.94 32.58
CA ALA A 80 2.51 -19.31 32.39
C ALA A 80 2.59 -20.40 33.51
N GLU A 81 2.48 -21.62 32.97
CA GLU A 81 2.96 -22.95 33.43
C GLU A 81 2.06 -23.79 34.36
N GLY A 82 1.87 -25.06 33.98
CA GLY A 82 1.26 -26.06 34.87
C GLY A 82 0.74 -27.31 34.17
N ARG A 83 1.61 -28.31 34.06
CA ARG A 83 1.42 -29.63 33.43
C ARG A 83 0.73 -30.62 34.39
N LEU A 84 0.12 -31.67 33.82
CA LEU A 84 -0.12 -33.04 34.34
C LEU A 84 -1.54 -33.45 34.81
N GLY A 85 -1.91 -34.68 34.38
CA GLY A 85 -2.98 -35.55 34.92
C GLY A 85 -4.21 -35.60 34.01
N GLY A 86 -4.72 -36.73 33.51
CA GLY A 86 -4.56 -38.14 33.86
C GLY A 86 -5.95 -38.78 33.95
N GLY A 87 -6.19 -39.87 33.19
CA GLY A 87 -7.13 -40.92 33.59
C GLY A 87 -8.56 -40.94 33.00
N VAL A 88 -8.81 -42.06 32.29
CA VAL A 88 -9.96 -42.98 32.34
C VAL A 88 -11.36 -42.59 31.83
N ALA A 89 -11.68 -43.21 30.68
CA ALA A 89 -12.72 -44.22 30.40
C ALA A 89 -14.23 -43.91 30.49
N ASP A 90 -14.94 -44.60 29.58
CA ASP A 90 -16.39 -44.91 29.51
C ASP A 90 -17.26 -43.81 28.82
N THR A 91 -18.17 -44.06 27.86
CA THR A 91 -18.96 -45.24 27.47
C THR A 91 -19.63 -45.05 26.08
N GLN A 92 -19.85 -46.15 25.34
CA GLN A 92 -20.88 -46.44 24.27
C GLN A 92 -21.02 -45.48 23.05
N GLN A 93 -20.67 -45.85 21.82
CA GLN A 93 -21.18 -46.90 20.90
C GLN A 93 -22.55 -46.60 20.28
N LEU A 94 -22.58 -46.38 18.96
CA LEU A 94 -23.67 -46.77 18.04
C LEU A 94 -23.10 -46.88 16.60
N ALA A 95 -23.36 -48.04 15.99
CA ALA A 95 -22.88 -48.48 14.68
C ALA A 95 -24.08 -48.69 13.74
N VAL A 96 -23.94 -48.43 12.43
CA VAL A 96 -24.68 -49.06 11.30
C VAL A 96 -23.85 -48.80 10.01
N ALA A 97 -23.07 -49.74 9.49
CA ALA A 97 -23.36 -50.83 8.55
C ALA A 97 -23.37 -50.43 7.04
N GLN A 98 -22.47 -51.07 6.29
CA GLN A 98 -22.37 -51.09 4.81
C GLN A 98 -23.44 -51.99 4.18
N PRO A 99 -23.59 -51.92 2.84
CA PRO A 99 -23.61 -53.18 2.09
C PRO A 99 -22.85 -53.14 0.74
N ALA A 100 -22.39 -54.33 0.34
CA ALA A 100 -21.98 -54.76 -1.01
C ALA A 100 -22.25 -56.28 -1.09
N PRO A 101 -22.13 -57.00 -2.24
CA PRO A 101 -22.29 -56.65 -3.66
C PRO A 101 -23.20 -57.69 -4.42
N SER A 102 -23.45 -57.49 -5.72
CA SER A 102 -23.73 -58.60 -6.66
C SER A 102 -23.33 -58.25 -8.10
N ALA A 103 -22.92 -59.28 -8.86
CA ALA A 103 -22.12 -59.25 -10.08
C ALA A 103 -22.93 -59.40 -11.38
N ASP A 104 -22.18 -59.55 -12.48
CA ASP A 104 -22.51 -59.79 -13.91
C ASP A 104 -22.67 -58.51 -14.75
N GLU A 105 -21.96 -58.28 -15.87
CA GLU A 105 -21.37 -59.21 -16.84
C GLU A 105 -20.25 -58.52 -17.66
N ALA A 106 -19.39 -59.35 -18.26
CA ALA A 106 -18.20 -58.99 -19.00
C ALA A 106 -18.46 -58.52 -20.45
N PHE A 107 -17.69 -57.53 -20.92
CA PHE A 107 -17.30 -57.43 -22.32
C PHE A 107 -15.96 -56.68 -22.46
N ALA A 108 -14.99 -57.32 -23.11
CA ALA A 108 -13.67 -56.78 -23.46
C ALA A 108 -13.43 -57.02 -24.98
N PRO A 109 -12.31 -56.56 -25.58
CA PRO A 109 -12.11 -55.21 -26.09
C PRO A 109 -11.71 -55.21 -27.58
N SER A 110 -11.84 -54.06 -28.27
CA SER A 110 -11.19 -53.73 -29.56
C SER A 110 -11.51 -52.25 -29.83
N GLY A 111 -10.63 -51.33 -30.20
CA GLY A 111 -9.23 -51.33 -30.55
C GLY A 111 -8.91 -49.91 -31.06
N MET A 112 -7.61 -49.65 -31.20
CA MET A 112 -6.94 -48.47 -31.77
C MET A 112 -6.57 -47.32 -30.79
N PRO A 113 -5.27 -46.95 -30.76
CA PRO A 113 -4.73 -45.92 -29.89
C PRO A 113 -5.02 -44.55 -30.52
N VAL A 114 -5.75 -43.69 -29.81
CA VAL A 114 -5.64 -42.25 -30.04
C VAL A 114 -4.37 -41.80 -29.34
N GLU A 115 -3.40 -41.46 -30.16
CA GLU A 115 -2.12 -40.87 -29.80
C GLU A 115 -2.35 -39.78 -28.77
N ALA A 116 -1.93 -40.07 -27.53
CA ALA A 116 -1.66 -39.04 -26.56
C ALA A 116 -0.50 -38.21 -27.13
N GLU A 117 -0.85 -37.08 -27.74
CA GLU A 117 0.11 -36.00 -27.96
C GLU A 117 0.62 -35.57 -26.58
N SER A 118 1.72 -36.23 -26.25
CA SER A 118 2.74 -35.84 -25.31
C SER A 118 2.97 -34.33 -25.43
N ALA A 119 2.32 -33.56 -24.56
CA ALA A 119 2.80 -32.26 -24.13
C ALA A 119 4.14 -32.49 -23.40
N ALA A 120 5.17 -32.68 -24.21
CA ALA A 120 6.54 -32.81 -23.79
C ALA A 120 7.00 -31.46 -23.21
N GLY A 121 7.17 -31.43 -21.89
CA GLY A 121 8.25 -30.71 -21.25
C GLY A 121 8.13 -29.19 -21.12
N VAL A 122 7.39 -28.72 -20.12
CA VAL A 122 7.71 -27.44 -19.46
C VAL A 122 8.42 -27.77 -18.15
N ALA A 123 9.68 -28.17 -18.26
CA ALA A 123 10.57 -28.28 -17.12
C ALA A 123 12.01 -28.01 -17.56
N SER A 124 12.63 -26.99 -16.94
CA SER A 124 14.08 -26.72 -16.85
C SER A 124 14.78 -25.83 -17.90
N GLU A 125 14.23 -24.66 -18.25
CA GLU A 125 15.04 -23.52 -18.78
C GLU A 125 15.44 -22.48 -17.68
N GLU A 126 14.84 -22.58 -16.49
CA GLU A 126 14.99 -21.66 -15.36
C GLU A 126 16.44 -21.34 -14.95
N PRO A 127 17.35 -22.32 -14.74
CA PRO A 127 18.69 -22.00 -14.25
C PRO A 127 19.53 -21.22 -15.27
N ASN A 128 19.28 -21.39 -16.57
CA ASN A 128 20.03 -20.66 -17.61
C ASN A 128 19.64 -19.17 -17.62
N ARG A 129 18.34 -18.87 -17.50
CA ARG A 129 17.84 -17.50 -17.52
C ARG A 129 18.34 -16.67 -16.34
N GLU A 130 18.28 -17.21 -15.12
CA GLU A 130 18.78 -16.50 -13.94
C GLU A 130 20.29 -16.23 -14.03
N GLN A 131 21.07 -17.22 -14.49
CA GLN A 131 22.51 -17.09 -14.68
C GLN A 131 22.87 -16.07 -15.77
N LEU A 132 22.08 -15.98 -16.84
CA LEU A 132 22.21 -14.96 -17.86
C LEU A 132 21.96 -13.57 -17.27
N ILE A 133 20.84 -13.38 -16.57
CA ILE A 133 20.48 -12.09 -15.93
C ILE A 133 21.56 -11.64 -14.94
N ALA A 134 22.11 -12.58 -14.16
CA ALA A 134 23.15 -12.30 -13.17
C ALA A 134 24.45 -11.71 -13.77
N LYS A 135 24.68 -11.87 -15.08
CA LYS A 135 25.88 -11.38 -15.77
C LYS A 135 25.68 -10.05 -16.51
N LEU A 136 24.44 -9.57 -16.66
CA LEU A 136 24.13 -8.41 -17.50
C LEU A 136 24.62 -7.09 -16.90
N GLY A 137 25.10 -6.17 -17.74
CA GLY A 137 25.31 -4.77 -17.39
C GLY A 137 24.00 -3.98 -17.42
N TRP A 138 24.06 -2.69 -17.07
CA TRP A 138 22.87 -1.82 -17.08
C TRP A 138 22.17 -1.72 -18.45
N PRO A 139 22.89 -1.51 -19.58
CA PRO A 139 22.23 -1.41 -20.88
C PRO A 139 21.50 -2.70 -21.27
N GLU A 140 22.14 -3.85 -21.08
CA GLU A 140 21.60 -5.15 -21.45
C GLU A 140 20.44 -5.54 -20.53
N LEU A 141 20.56 -5.25 -19.23
CA LEU A 141 19.49 -5.50 -18.26
C LEU A 141 18.24 -4.67 -18.58
N LYS A 142 18.41 -3.39 -18.94
CA LYS A 142 17.28 -2.54 -19.37
C LYS A 142 16.61 -3.06 -20.63
N ALA A 143 17.40 -3.42 -21.65
CA ALA A 143 16.87 -3.97 -22.90
C ALA A 143 16.12 -5.29 -22.64
N MET A 144 16.69 -6.20 -21.86
CA MET A 144 16.07 -7.48 -21.54
C MET A 144 14.75 -7.32 -20.77
N VAL A 145 14.64 -6.36 -19.85
CA VAL A 145 13.37 -6.08 -19.16
C VAL A 145 12.34 -5.49 -20.11
N ARG A 146 12.72 -4.51 -20.94
CA ARG A 146 11.82 -3.87 -21.91
C ARG A 146 11.13 -4.91 -22.82
N ASP A 147 11.91 -5.89 -23.25
CA ASP A 147 11.48 -6.90 -24.22
C ASP A 147 11.02 -8.22 -23.54
N CYS A 148 10.90 -8.23 -22.20
CA CYS A 148 10.56 -9.43 -21.44
C CYS A 148 9.11 -9.89 -21.68
N THR A 149 8.94 -11.19 -21.94
CA THR A 149 7.66 -11.89 -22.11
C THR A 149 7.50 -13.10 -21.18
N ALA A 150 8.35 -13.24 -20.16
CA ALA A 150 8.52 -14.49 -19.41
C ALA A 150 7.38 -14.83 -18.44
N CYS A 151 6.49 -13.89 -18.12
CA CYS A 151 5.34 -14.15 -17.26
C CYS A 151 4.06 -13.51 -17.80
N ARG A 152 2.92 -13.99 -17.28
CA ARG A 152 1.57 -13.58 -17.71
C ARG A 152 1.29 -12.08 -17.59
N LEU A 153 1.99 -11.39 -16.69
CA LEU A 153 1.82 -9.96 -16.48
C LEU A 153 2.10 -9.14 -17.74
N ARG A 154 2.92 -9.66 -18.67
CA ARG A 154 3.24 -8.93 -19.90
C ARG A 154 2.01 -8.67 -20.77
N ALA A 155 1.05 -9.57 -20.79
CA ALA A 155 -0.15 -9.43 -21.61
C ALA A 155 -1.07 -8.28 -21.12
N GLY A 156 -0.99 -7.93 -19.84
CA GLY A 156 -1.84 -6.91 -19.21
C GLY A 156 -1.19 -5.56 -19.01
N CYS A 157 0.10 -5.40 -19.33
CA CYS A 157 0.82 -4.13 -19.18
C CYS A 157 1.05 -3.45 -20.53
N THR A 158 1.02 -2.12 -20.53
CA THR A 158 1.32 -1.31 -21.71
C THR A 158 2.82 -1.27 -21.95
N GLN A 159 3.60 -1.16 -20.89
CA GLN A 159 5.06 -1.17 -20.91
C GLN A 159 5.63 -1.65 -19.58
N THR A 160 6.91 -1.98 -19.59
CA THR A 160 7.60 -2.34 -18.34
C THR A 160 8.09 -1.11 -17.60
N VAL A 161 8.01 -1.14 -16.28
CA VAL A 161 8.57 -0.12 -15.39
C VAL A 161 9.82 -0.70 -14.73
N PHE A 162 10.98 -0.33 -15.25
CA PHE A 162 12.26 -0.91 -14.85
C PHE A 162 12.70 -0.50 -13.43
N GLY A 163 12.60 0.80 -13.15
CA GLY A 163 13.20 1.46 -11.98
C GLY A 163 13.87 2.77 -12.42
N ILE A 164 14.00 3.72 -11.50
CA ILE A 164 14.59 5.03 -11.77
C ILE A 164 15.42 5.51 -10.58
N GLY A 165 16.50 6.24 -10.85
CA GLY A 165 17.32 6.89 -9.83
C GLY A 165 18.81 6.80 -10.11
N ASN A 166 19.62 7.11 -9.09
CA ASN A 166 21.07 7.01 -9.17
C ASN A 166 21.49 5.53 -9.18
N GLN A 167 22.24 5.10 -10.19
CA GLN A 167 22.74 3.73 -10.31
C GLN A 167 23.82 3.37 -9.28
N GLN A 168 24.33 4.36 -8.54
CA GLN A 168 25.23 4.24 -7.39
C GLN A 168 24.57 4.77 -6.11
N ALA A 169 23.24 4.60 -5.98
CA ALA A 169 22.51 5.08 -4.81
C ALA A 169 22.86 4.29 -3.54
N ASP A 170 23.09 5.00 -2.45
CA ASP A 170 23.18 4.40 -1.11
C ASP A 170 21.82 3.90 -0.62
N TRP A 171 20.72 4.52 -1.08
CA TRP A 171 19.36 4.17 -0.68
C TRP A 171 18.60 3.50 -1.82
N LEU A 172 18.10 2.28 -1.58
CA LEU A 172 17.20 1.59 -2.49
C LEU A 172 15.81 1.42 -1.87
N PHE A 173 14.78 1.93 -2.54
CA PHE A 173 13.38 1.72 -2.17
C PHE A 173 12.75 0.72 -3.12
N VAL A 174 12.09 -0.31 -2.56
CA VAL A 174 11.48 -1.40 -3.33
C VAL A 174 10.00 -1.49 -3.04
N GLY A 175 9.16 -1.29 -4.06
CA GLY A 175 7.72 -1.52 -4.01
C GLY A 175 7.29 -2.87 -4.58
N GLU A 176 5.98 -3.08 -4.62
CA GLU A 176 5.37 -4.31 -5.13
C GLU A 176 5.47 -4.40 -6.67
N GLY A 177 4.85 -3.46 -7.37
CA GLY A 177 4.66 -3.47 -8.81
C GLY A 177 4.11 -2.15 -9.32
N PRO A 178 4.09 -1.92 -10.64
CA PRO A 178 3.52 -0.73 -11.25
C PRO A 178 2.01 -0.62 -11.01
N GLY A 179 1.50 0.60 -10.84
CA GLY A 179 0.09 0.92 -10.95
C GLY A 179 -0.30 1.37 -12.36
N ALA A 180 -1.51 1.92 -12.51
CA ALA A 180 -2.01 2.40 -13.80
C ALA A 180 -1.19 3.58 -14.35
N ASP A 181 -0.86 4.56 -13.51
CA ASP A 181 -0.10 5.74 -13.90
C ASP A 181 1.35 5.38 -14.23
N GLU A 182 1.92 4.43 -13.50
CA GLU A 182 3.27 3.90 -13.72
C GLU A 182 3.34 3.12 -15.04
N ASP A 183 2.34 2.27 -15.31
CA ASP A 183 2.23 1.55 -16.58
C ASP A 183 2.07 2.52 -17.77
N ALA A 184 1.29 3.59 -17.62
CA ALA A 184 1.14 4.58 -18.68
C ALA A 184 2.42 5.38 -18.94
N ARG A 185 3.25 5.64 -17.92
CA ARG A 185 4.43 6.51 -18.02
C ARG A 185 5.77 5.78 -18.11
N GLY A 186 5.84 4.50 -17.73
CA GLY A 186 7.10 3.74 -17.68
C GLY A 186 7.98 4.07 -16.47
N GLU A 187 7.49 4.88 -15.53
CA GLU A 187 8.22 5.34 -14.35
C GLU A 187 7.59 4.85 -13.05
N PRO A 188 8.38 4.40 -12.06
CA PRO A 188 7.83 3.87 -10.82
C PRO A 188 7.36 4.99 -9.88
N PHE A 189 6.31 4.70 -9.11
CA PHE A 189 5.79 5.59 -8.06
C PHE A 189 5.53 7.00 -8.58
N VAL A 190 4.63 7.11 -9.53
CA VAL A 190 4.43 8.35 -10.29
C VAL A 190 3.01 8.91 -10.05
N GLY A 191 2.07 8.08 -9.58
CA GLY A 191 0.73 8.48 -9.10
C GLY A 191 0.71 9.03 -7.67
N GLU A 192 -0.47 9.01 -7.02
CA GLU A 192 -0.66 9.55 -5.65
C GLU A 192 0.22 8.87 -4.59
N ALA A 193 0.38 7.54 -4.69
CA ALA A 193 1.31 6.80 -3.85
C ALA A 193 2.76 7.27 -4.04
N GLY A 194 3.10 7.69 -5.26
CA GLY A 194 4.38 8.28 -5.60
C GLY A 194 4.64 9.64 -4.98
N LYS A 195 3.64 10.52 -5.00
CA LYS A 195 3.71 11.83 -4.33
C LYS A 195 3.92 11.69 -2.82
N LEU A 196 3.26 10.72 -2.20
CA LEU A 196 3.50 10.43 -0.78
C LEU A 196 4.91 9.90 -0.54
N LEU A 197 5.41 9.01 -1.40
CA LEU A 197 6.81 8.55 -1.33
C LEU A 197 7.78 9.72 -1.45
N ASP A 198 7.52 10.71 -2.31
CA ASP A 198 8.36 11.90 -2.44
C ASP A 198 8.43 12.69 -1.13
N ASN A 199 7.30 12.87 -0.45
CA ASN A 199 7.26 13.51 0.86
C ASN A 199 8.03 12.70 1.92
N MET A 200 7.94 11.37 1.88
CA MET A 200 8.71 10.49 2.77
C MET A 200 10.23 10.63 2.52
N LEU A 201 10.65 10.69 1.25
CA LEU A 201 12.05 10.93 0.88
C LEU A 201 12.52 12.30 1.35
N LEU A 202 11.72 13.34 1.14
CA LEU A 202 12.04 14.70 1.59
C LEU A 202 12.23 14.77 3.11
N ALA A 203 11.41 14.05 3.88
CA ALA A 203 11.56 13.98 5.33
C ALA A 203 12.87 13.31 5.77
N LEU A 204 13.43 12.42 4.93
CA LEU A 204 14.76 11.85 5.08
C LEU A 204 15.89 12.72 4.51
N LYS A 205 15.58 13.92 4.00
CA LYS A 205 16.49 14.80 3.25
C LYS A 205 17.03 14.14 1.97
N LEU A 206 16.25 13.25 1.38
CA LEU A 206 16.55 12.56 0.13
C LEU A 206 15.67 13.12 -1.01
N LYS A 207 16.12 12.91 -2.25
CA LYS A 207 15.37 13.31 -3.45
C LYS A 207 15.58 12.26 -4.54
N ARG A 208 14.55 12.03 -5.36
CA ARG A 208 14.69 11.19 -6.56
C ARG A 208 15.86 11.63 -7.43
N GLY A 209 16.56 10.65 -7.99
CA GLY A 209 17.74 10.90 -8.82
C GLY A 209 19.00 11.30 -8.05
N ASN A 210 18.91 11.64 -6.76
CA ASN A 210 20.07 11.97 -5.93
C ASN A 210 20.19 10.99 -4.75
N ASN A 211 21.22 10.14 -4.80
CA ASN A 211 21.50 9.11 -3.80
C ASN A 211 20.34 8.13 -3.50
N VAL A 212 19.35 8.05 -4.38
CA VAL A 212 18.17 7.20 -4.26
C VAL A 212 17.93 6.46 -5.57
N TYR A 213 17.63 5.18 -5.46
CA TYR A 213 17.07 4.36 -6.53
C TYR A 213 15.73 3.78 -6.09
N ILE A 214 14.74 3.78 -6.99
CA ILE A 214 13.40 3.27 -6.73
C ILE A 214 13.10 2.18 -7.76
N ALA A 215 12.69 1.02 -7.26
CA ALA A 215 12.32 -0.13 -8.08
C ALA A 215 11.10 -0.84 -7.50
N ASN A 216 10.58 -1.81 -8.25
CA ASN A 216 9.55 -2.74 -7.80
C ASN A 216 10.04 -4.18 -7.94
N VAL A 217 9.40 -5.09 -7.20
CA VAL A 217 9.61 -6.54 -7.32
C VAL A 217 9.25 -7.02 -8.73
N VAL A 218 8.03 -6.72 -9.19
CA VAL A 218 7.63 -7.00 -10.58
C VAL A 218 7.76 -5.75 -11.45
N LYS A 219 8.09 -5.93 -12.73
CA LYS A 219 8.30 -4.84 -13.70
C LYS A 219 7.09 -4.56 -14.59
N CYS A 220 6.03 -5.36 -14.49
CA CYS A 220 4.80 -5.22 -15.25
C CYS A 220 3.64 -5.02 -14.28
N ARG A 221 2.63 -4.24 -14.69
CA ARG A 221 1.44 -3.97 -13.87
C ARG A 221 0.69 -5.28 -13.54
N PRO A 222 0.46 -5.58 -12.24
CA PRO A 222 -0.40 -6.68 -11.82
C PRO A 222 -1.86 -6.51 -12.24
N SER A 223 -2.59 -7.62 -12.32
CA SER A 223 -4.02 -7.62 -12.64
C SER A 223 -4.86 -6.84 -11.62
N ALA A 224 -6.02 -6.35 -12.05
CA ALA A 224 -7.03 -5.76 -11.18
C ALA A 224 -8.24 -6.69 -11.03
N ASP A 225 -8.96 -6.56 -9.91
CA ASP A 225 -10.25 -7.19 -9.72
C ASP A 225 -11.36 -6.46 -10.51
N ALA A 226 -12.58 -7.03 -10.48
CA ALA A 226 -13.74 -6.46 -11.20
C ALA A 226 -14.11 -5.05 -10.73
N ALA A 227 -13.71 -4.65 -9.51
CA ALA A 227 -13.93 -3.31 -8.97
C ALA A 227 -12.79 -2.33 -9.34
N GLY A 228 -11.82 -2.76 -10.15
CA GLY A 228 -10.67 -1.95 -10.57
C GLY A 228 -9.59 -1.83 -9.51
N LYS A 229 -9.67 -2.58 -8.40
CA LYS A 229 -8.61 -2.60 -7.38
C LYS A 229 -7.50 -3.53 -7.84
N GLN A 230 -6.27 -3.01 -7.83
CA GLN A 230 -5.07 -3.80 -8.13
C GLN A 230 -4.88 -4.93 -7.11
N LEU A 231 -4.62 -6.12 -7.62
CA LEU A 231 -4.30 -7.30 -6.86
C LEU A 231 -2.78 -7.46 -6.75
N PRO A 232 -2.26 -8.04 -5.67
CA PRO A 232 -0.84 -8.34 -5.56
C PRO A 232 -0.42 -9.36 -6.64
N PRO A 233 0.82 -9.29 -7.14
CA PRO A 233 1.35 -10.28 -8.07
C PRO A 233 1.43 -11.65 -7.39
N ARG A 234 1.27 -12.70 -8.19
CA ARG A 234 1.34 -14.09 -7.75
C ARG A 234 2.78 -14.50 -7.45
N SER A 235 2.95 -15.57 -6.68
CA SER A 235 4.28 -16.09 -6.32
C SER A 235 5.10 -16.51 -7.55
N ASP A 236 4.48 -17.10 -8.57
CA ASP A 236 5.14 -17.46 -9.84
C ASP A 236 5.59 -16.21 -10.63
N GLU A 237 4.78 -15.16 -10.64
CA GLU A 237 5.12 -13.89 -11.29
C GLU A 237 6.28 -13.18 -10.58
N ILE A 238 6.26 -13.18 -9.24
CA ILE A 238 7.34 -12.66 -8.41
C ILE A 238 8.62 -13.45 -8.68
N ALA A 239 8.58 -14.78 -8.59
CA ALA A 239 9.75 -15.64 -8.82
C ALA A 239 10.38 -15.40 -10.20
N THR A 240 9.54 -15.30 -11.24
CA THR A 240 10.02 -15.05 -12.62
C THR A 240 10.67 -13.68 -12.79
N CYS A 241 10.19 -12.65 -12.09
CA CYS A 241 10.64 -11.27 -12.26
C CYS A 241 11.77 -10.87 -11.29
N PHE A 242 11.85 -11.53 -10.13
CA PHE A 242 12.79 -11.22 -9.06
C PHE A 242 14.28 -11.22 -9.48
N PRO A 243 14.76 -12.09 -10.40
CA PRO A 243 16.14 -12.06 -10.88
C PRO A 243 16.57 -10.68 -11.42
N TYR A 244 15.66 -9.92 -12.02
CA TYR A 244 15.95 -8.55 -12.47
C TYR A 244 16.20 -7.60 -11.30
N LEU A 245 15.38 -7.67 -10.25
CA LEU A 245 15.57 -6.86 -9.04
C LEU A 245 16.86 -7.29 -8.32
N GLN A 246 17.13 -8.58 -8.22
CA GLN A 246 18.37 -9.10 -7.64
C GLN A 246 19.59 -8.56 -8.39
N ARG A 247 19.54 -8.54 -9.72
CA ARG A 247 20.63 -7.96 -10.51
C ARG A 247 20.75 -6.45 -10.32
N GLN A 248 19.64 -5.72 -10.21
CA GLN A 248 19.66 -4.29 -9.87
C GLN A 248 20.34 -4.06 -8.52
N ILE A 249 20.00 -4.84 -7.48
CA ILE A 249 20.64 -4.73 -6.15
C ILE A 249 22.15 -4.99 -6.25
N GLN A 250 22.57 -6.01 -7.00
CA GLN A 250 23.99 -6.33 -7.21
C GLN A 250 24.76 -5.21 -7.93
N LEU A 251 24.13 -4.55 -8.91
CA LEU A 251 24.74 -3.45 -9.66
C LEU A 251 24.79 -2.15 -8.87
N ILE A 252 23.79 -1.89 -8.03
CA ILE A 252 23.70 -0.66 -7.22
C ILE A 252 24.59 -0.76 -5.97
N GLN A 253 24.63 -1.94 -5.35
CA GLN A 253 25.27 -2.16 -4.04
C GLN A 253 24.84 -1.12 -2.99
N PRO A 254 23.52 -0.98 -2.71
CA PRO A 254 23.03 0.04 -1.81
C PRO A 254 23.51 -0.22 -0.38
N LYS A 255 23.65 0.85 0.40
CA LYS A 255 24.00 0.79 1.81
C LYS A 255 22.80 0.45 2.70
N VAL A 256 21.58 0.76 2.24
CA VAL A 256 20.32 0.43 2.92
C VAL A 256 19.20 0.17 1.92
N ILE A 257 18.34 -0.79 2.24
CA ILE A 257 17.14 -1.12 1.46
C ILE A 257 15.89 -0.84 2.30
N VAL A 258 14.90 -0.18 1.71
CA VAL A 258 13.58 0.04 2.32
C VAL A 258 12.52 -0.70 1.50
N ALA A 259 11.95 -1.76 2.08
CA ALA A 259 10.88 -2.53 1.48
C ALA A 259 9.52 -1.91 1.80
N LEU A 260 8.81 -1.47 0.77
CA LEU A 260 7.51 -0.80 0.85
C LEU A 260 6.40 -1.84 0.71
N GLY A 261 5.83 -2.28 1.83
CA GLY A 261 4.71 -3.21 1.88
C GLY A 261 5.09 -4.69 1.93
N LYS A 262 4.06 -5.53 2.07
CA LYS A 262 4.19 -6.98 2.32
C LYS A 262 4.90 -7.69 1.17
N THR A 263 4.47 -7.48 -0.07
CA THR A 263 5.02 -8.17 -1.24
C THR A 263 6.51 -7.89 -1.44
N ALA A 264 6.94 -6.64 -1.24
CA ALA A 264 8.35 -6.27 -1.30
C ALA A 264 9.16 -6.94 -0.17
N ALA A 265 8.62 -6.90 1.06
CA ALA A 265 9.28 -7.47 2.22
C ALA A 265 9.46 -8.99 2.11
N THR A 266 8.39 -9.73 1.77
CA THR A 266 8.45 -11.20 1.66
C THR A 266 9.32 -11.66 0.49
N ALA A 267 9.28 -10.95 -0.65
CA ALA A 267 10.13 -11.28 -1.79
C ALA A 267 11.63 -11.08 -1.48
N LEU A 268 11.99 -9.99 -0.83
CA LEU A 268 13.39 -9.70 -0.49
C LEU A 268 13.91 -10.61 0.62
N LEU A 269 13.13 -10.81 1.69
CA LEU A 269 13.53 -11.64 2.83
C LEU A 269 13.36 -13.13 2.58
N LYS A 270 12.77 -13.52 1.44
CA LYS A 270 12.40 -14.89 1.09
C LYS A 270 11.61 -15.58 2.21
N THR A 271 10.76 -14.80 2.88
CA THR A 271 9.86 -15.29 3.92
C THR A 271 8.55 -15.72 3.26
N GLY A 272 7.92 -16.75 3.84
CA GLY A 272 6.60 -17.22 3.41
C GLY A 272 5.50 -16.20 3.72
N ASP A 273 4.28 -16.68 3.91
CA ASP A 273 3.14 -15.81 4.23
C ASP A 273 3.22 -15.31 5.69
N VAL A 274 3.89 -14.18 5.89
CA VAL A 274 4.08 -13.54 7.19
C VAL A 274 3.33 -12.20 7.25
N ALA A 275 2.78 -11.84 8.41
CA ALA A 275 2.14 -10.55 8.60
C ALA A 275 3.15 -9.40 8.45
N LEU A 276 2.79 -8.33 7.74
CA LEU A 276 3.70 -7.19 7.55
C LEU A 276 4.12 -6.57 8.89
N GLY A 277 3.19 -6.48 9.85
CA GLY A 277 3.45 -5.90 11.16
C GLY A 277 4.56 -6.59 11.94
N SER A 278 4.75 -7.91 11.79
CA SER A 278 5.81 -8.64 12.50
C SER A 278 7.19 -8.45 11.89
N LEU A 279 7.28 -7.92 10.67
CA LEU A 279 8.55 -7.61 10.00
C LEU A 279 9.00 -6.16 10.23
N ARG A 280 8.09 -5.28 10.67
CA ARG A 280 8.39 -3.86 10.92
C ARG A 280 9.11 -3.64 12.25
N GLY A 281 9.68 -2.45 12.44
CA GLY A 281 10.36 -2.07 13.68
C GLY A 281 11.67 -2.83 13.96
N THR A 282 12.17 -3.61 13.00
CA THR A 282 13.40 -4.38 13.10
C THR A 282 14.27 -4.15 11.87
N VAL A 283 15.60 -4.28 12.04
CA VAL A 283 16.56 -4.22 10.94
C VAL A 283 16.86 -5.65 10.51
N HIS A 284 16.52 -5.98 9.27
CA HIS A 284 16.84 -7.27 8.66
C HIS A 284 18.15 -7.18 7.88
N ASP A 285 18.68 -8.34 7.48
CA ASP A 285 19.85 -8.42 6.63
C ASP A 285 19.50 -9.05 5.28
N LEU A 286 19.94 -8.42 4.19
CA LEU A 286 19.93 -8.99 2.85
C LEU A 286 21.36 -8.99 2.30
N ASN A 287 22.06 -10.11 2.48
CA ASN A 287 23.44 -10.30 2.00
C ASN A 287 24.41 -9.21 2.52
N GLY A 288 24.31 -8.86 3.80
CA GLY A 288 25.12 -7.81 4.43
C GLY A 288 24.55 -6.39 4.31
N ILE A 289 23.48 -6.21 3.54
CA ILE A 289 22.80 -4.93 3.36
C ILE A 289 21.63 -4.84 4.36
N PRO A 290 21.58 -3.82 5.23
CA PRO A 290 20.46 -3.63 6.14
C PRO A 290 19.17 -3.36 5.35
N LEU A 291 18.11 -4.07 5.72
CA LEU A 291 16.79 -3.99 5.11
C LEU A 291 15.76 -3.60 6.17
N ILE A 292 15.05 -2.48 5.93
CA ILE A 292 13.97 -1.99 6.77
C ILE A 292 12.65 -2.19 6.04
N VAL A 293 11.67 -2.72 6.75
CA VAL A 293 10.32 -2.94 6.23
C VAL A 293 9.40 -1.83 6.72
N THR A 294 8.57 -1.29 5.82
CA THR A 294 7.53 -0.31 6.17
C THR A 294 6.25 -0.53 5.36
N TYR A 295 5.23 0.26 5.64
CA TYR A 295 3.98 0.24 4.89
C TYR A 295 4.15 0.79 3.47
N HIS A 296 3.39 0.23 2.53
CA HIS A 296 3.34 0.76 1.17
C HIS A 296 2.63 2.13 1.16
N PRO A 297 3.12 3.14 0.41
CA PRO A 297 2.48 4.46 0.36
C PRO A 297 0.99 4.42 -0.02
N ALA A 298 0.60 3.57 -0.96
CA ALA A 298 -0.80 3.37 -1.32
C ALA A 298 -1.69 2.90 -0.15
N TYR A 299 -1.14 2.12 0.79
CA TYR A 299 -1.86 1.73 2.02
C TYR A 299 -2.01 2.92 2.97
N LEU A 300 -0.95 3.71 3.16
CA LEU A 300 -0.96 4.91 4.01
C LEU A 300 -1.94 6.00 3.54
N LEU A 301 -2.25 6.04 2.24
CA LEU A 301 -3.30 6.92 1.70
C LEU A 301 -4.70 6.51 2.15
N ARG A 302 -4.95 5.20 2.32
CA ARG A 302 -6.23 4.67 2.80
C ARG A 302 -6.31 4.56 4.31
N SER A 303 -5.16 4.50 4.99
CA SER A 303 -5.03 4.37 6.44
C SER A 303 -4.08 5.45 6.99
N PRO A 304 -4.52 6.73 7.08
CA PRO A 304 -3.63 7.83 7.45
C PRO A 304 -3.03 7.73 8.86
N LEU A 305 -3.71 7.06 9.80
CA LEU A 305 -3.21 6.84 11.16
C LEU A 305 -1.91 6.01 11.18
N GLU A 306 -1.70 5.15 10.18
CA GLU A 306 -0.50 4.32 10.06
C GLU A 306 0.73 5.09 9.58
N LYS A 307 0.59 6.38 9.20
CA LYS A 307 1.72 7.23 8.80
C LYS A 307 2.71 7.43 9.95
N ALA A 308 2.25 7.46 11.19
CA ALA A 308 3.13 7.57 12.35
C ALA A 308 4.06 6.34 12.47
N HIS A 309 3.51 5.14 12.26
CA HIS A 309 4.26 3.90 12.24
C HIS A 309 5.25 3.86 11.07
N ALA A 310 4.82 4.27 9.86
CA ALA A 310 5.73 4.37 8.72
C ALA A 310 6.89 5.34 8.98
N TRP A 311 6.61 6.47 9.63
CA TRP A 311 7.65 7.43 10.02
C TRP A 311 8.68 6.83 10.98
N GLN A 312 8.25 6.03 11.96
CA GLN A 312 9.15 5.32 12.86
C GLN A 312 10.10 4.38 12.10
N ASP A 313 9.60 3.66 11.09
CA ASP A 313 10.46 2.80 10.26
C ASP A 313 11.48 3.61 9.45
N LEU A 314 11.07 4.75 8.89
CA LEU A 314 11.99 5.63 8.16
C LEU A 314 13.07 6.20 9.08
N CYS A 315 12.72 6.59 10.31
CA CYS A 315 13.68 6.96 11.33
C CYS A 315 14.63 5.81 11.62
N LEU A 316 14.15 4.57 11.78
CA LEU A 316 15.00 3.40 11.98
C LEU A 316 15.99 3.22 10.81
N ALA A 317 15.53 3.35 9.57
CA ALA A 317 16.39 3.28 8.40
C ALA A 317 17.47 4.38 8.41
N GLN A 318 17.11 5.61 8.79
CA GLN A 318 18.04 6.74 8.91
C GLN A 318 19.09 6.52 10.01
N HIS A 319 18.68 6.04 11.18
CA HIS A 319 19.61 5.71 12.27
C HIS A 319 20.56 4.60 11.83
N THR A 320 20.04 3.51 11.26
CA THR A 320 20.85 2.40 10.72
C THR A 320 21.90 2.89 9.73
N MET A 321 21.51 3.79 8.83
CA MET A 321 22.40 4.35 7.83
C MET A 321 23.49 5.23 8.44
N ARG A 322 23.16 6.02 9.47
CA ARG A 322 24.12 6.87 10.20
C ARG A 322 25.09 6.04 11.04
N ASP A 323 24.59 5.05 11.76
CA ASP A 323 25.38 4.23 12.68
C ASP A 323 26.40 3.36 11.95
N LYS A 324 26.01 2.77 10.81
CA LYS A 324 26.86 1.83 10.08
C LYS A 324 27.89 2.52 9.17
N TYR A 325 27.62 3.75 8.72
CA TYR A 325 28.43 4.41 7.69
C TYR A 325 28.87 5.83 8.04
N ALA A 326 28.59 6.31 9.27
CA ALA A 326 29.02 7.59 9.81
C ALA A 326 28.92 8.74 8.78
N LEU A 327 27.67 9.14 8.47
CA LEU A 327 27.36 10.37 7.75
C LEU A 327 27.35 11.58 8.70
#